data_AF-A0A8B7Z6M6-F1
#
_entry.id   AF-A0A8B7Z6M6-F1
#
_cell.length_a   1.000
_cell.length_b   1.000
_cell.length_c   1.000
_cell.angle_alpha   90.00
_cell.angle_beta   90.00
_cell.angle_gamma   90.00
#
_symmetry.space_group_name_H-M   'P 1'
#
loop_
_entity.id
_entity.type
_entity.pdbx_description
1 polymer ?
#
loop_
_entity_poly.entity_id
_entity_poly.type
_entity_poly.pdbx_seq_one_letter_code
_entity_poly.pdbx_strand_id
1 'polypeptide(L)'
;MSQGLFEHRELPEEGNPTPETVTQGVGYVSEFLASYGWYVILGILGLLYLYSQYSSRLQQWQQKRENNTNLSQYRAGDVLARQEALEKARQRMQEEHDAMVAQHAEKQKQREEEKRKEQIEDWERHKRGQGYRSKKLNKEDDHPAGASSTSGNQAKLKKAPLRQGYNPLMGDTGSAFRPARSSRSGGG
;
A
#
# COMPACT_ATOMS: atom_id res chain seq x y z
N MET A 1 69.17 -16.42 71.70
CA MET A 1 69.51 -16.27 70.27
C MET A 1 68.57 -17.23 69.52
N SER A 2 67.39 -16.86 68.99
CA SER A 2 67.01 -15.70 68.14
C SER A 2 67.96 -15.66 66.95
N GLN A 3 67.63 -15.82 65.66
CA GLN A 3 66.45 -15.88 64.76
C GLN A 3 66.95 -16.65 63.49
N GLY A 4 66.23 -17.09 62.48
CA GLY A 4 64.86 -16.92 61.96
C GLY A 4 64.70 -17.96 60.82
N LEU A 5 63.51 -18.50 60.57
CA LEU A 5 62.44 -17.86 59.79
C LEU A 5 62.83 -17.70 58.31
N PHE A 6 62.86 -18.81 57.58
CA PHE A 6 62.59 -18.80 56.14
C PHE A 6 61.55 -19.88 55.86
N GLU A 7 60.31 -19.41 55.81
CA GLU A 7 59.17 -20.15 55.28
C GLU A 7 59.44 -20.50 53.82
N HIS A 8 59.60 -21.79 53.51
CA HIS A 8 59.19 -22.31 52.22
C HIS A 8 57.87 -23.05 52.43
N ARG A 9 56.81 -22.26 52.47
CA ARG A 9 55.44 -22.74 52.30
C ARG A 9 55.29 -23.14 50.84
N GLU A 10 55.73 -24.34 50.48
CA GLU A 10 55.26 -24.96 49.25
C GLU A 10 53.77 -25.18 49.43
N LEU A 11 52.99 -24.36 48.75
CA LEU A 11 51.57 -24.61 48.57
C LEU A 11 51.48 -25.94 47.83
N PRO A 12 50.89 -27.00 48.41
CA PRO A 12 50.45 -28.09 47.56
C PRO A 12 49.44 -27.46 46.61
N GLU A 13 49.81 -27.39 45.33
CA GLU A 13 48.86 -27.31 44.23
C GLU A 13 47.93 -28.51 44.40
N GLU A 14 46.86 -28.31 45.16
CA GLU A 14 45.70 -29.19 45.22
C GLU A 14 45.02 -29.09 43.84
N GLY A 15 45.70 -29.62 42.83
CA GLY A 15 45.15 -29.95 41.53
C GLY A 15 44.15 -31.04 41.79
N ASN A 16 42.91 -30.60 42.00
CA ASN A 16 41.73 -31.41 42.27
C ASN A 16 41.82 -32.71 41.44
N PRO A 17 42.04 -33.89 42.06
CA PRO A 17 42.23 -35.12 41.32
C PRO A 17 40.94 -35.38 40.56
N THR A 18 40.96 -35.16 39.25
CA THR A 18 39.83 -35.50 38.41
C THR A 18 39.57 -36.97 38.63
N PRO A 19 38.35 -37.36 39.05
CA PRO A 19 38.09 -38.74 39.41
C PRO A 19 38.43 -39.63 38.21
N GLU A 20 39.13 -40.75 38.44
CA GLU A 20 39.62 -41.61 37.36
C GLU A 20 38.51 -42.07 36.41
N THR A 21 37.26 -42.09 36.88
CA THR A 21 36.07 -42.37 36.09
C THR A 21 35.81 -41.32 35.00
N VAL A 22 36.10 -40.04 35.26
CA VAL A 22 35.93 -38.95 34.30
C VAL A 22 37.06 -38.98 33.27
N THR A 23 38.30 -39.23 33.68
CA THR A 23 39.42 -39.32 32.73
C THR A 23 39.32 -40.56 31.83
N GLN A 24 38.95 -41.70 32.39
CA GLN A 24 38.67 -42.92 31.61
C GLN A 24 37.46 -42.72 30.68
N GLY A 25 36.38 -42.12 31.18
CA GLY A 25 35.19 -41.82 30.37
C GLY A 25 35.49 -40.90 29.19
N VAL A 26 36.26 -39.83 29.43
CA VAL A 26 36.70 -38.92 28.36
C VAL A 26 37.64 -39.62 27.38
N GLY A 27 38.54 -40.49 27.85
CA GLY A 27 39.41 -41.31 27.00
C GLY A 27 38.61 -42.23 26.05
N TYR A 28 37.64 -42.97 26.58
CA TYR A 28 36.78 -43.84 25.76
C TYR A 28 35.95 -43.06 24.74
N VAL A 29 35.36 -41.93 25.14
CA VAL A 29 34.61 -41.07 24.22
C VAL A 29 35.55 -40.50 23.16
N SER A 30 36.76 -40.08 23.53
CA SER A 30 37.74 -39.52 22.61
C SER A 30 38.25 -40.56 21.61
N GLU A 31 38.50 -41.79 22.01
CA GLU A 31 38.93 -42.87 21.13
C GLU A 31 37.79 -43.32 20.21
N PHE A 32 36.57 -43.37 20.73
CA PHE A 32 35.37 -43.58 19.93
C PHE A 32 35.15 -42.46 18.90
N LEU A 33 35.35 -41.19 19.27
CA LEU A 33 35.26 -40.05 18.35
C LEU A 33 36.43 -40.04 17.35
N ALA A 34 37.62 -40.48 17.73
CA ALA A 34 38.76 -40.60 16.82
C ALA A 34 38.51 -41.68 15.75
N SER A 35 37.90 -42.79 16.14
CA SER A 35 37.58 -43.90 15.23
C SER A 35 36.31 -43.64 14.39
N TYR A 36 35.27 -43.06 14.99
CA TYR A 36 33.94 -42.91 14.37
C TYR A 36 33.51 -41.47 14.08
N GLY A 37 34.37 -40.47 14.33
CA GLY A 37 34.03 -39.05 14.18
C GLY A 37 33.58 -38.68 12.77
N TRP A 38 34.10 -39.36 11.75
CA TRP A 38 33.68 -39.14 10.37
C TRP A 38 32.22 -39.59 10.12
N TYR A 39 31.74 -40.64 10.78
CA TYR A 39 30.32 -41.02 10.71
C TYR A 39 29.43 -40.01 11.41
N VAL A 40 29.90 -39.41 12.51
CA VAL A 40 29.16 -38.32 13.18
C VAL A 40 29.04 -37.11 12.25
N ILE A 41 30.13 -36.74 11.57
CA ILE A 41 30.13 -35.65 10.59
C ILE A 41 29.21 -35.98 9.41
N LEU A 42 29.29 -37.19 8.84
CA LEU A 42 28.39 -37.61 7.75
C LEU A 42 26.93 -37.69 8.20
N GLY A 43 26.68 -38.12 9.44
CA GLY A 43 25.35 -38.15 10.03
C GLY A 43 24.76 -36.75 10.16
N ILE A 44 25.54 -35.79 10.68
CA ILE A 44 25.15 -34.38 10.77
C ILE A 44 24.94 -33.78 9.38
N LEU A 45 25.85 -34.03 8.43
CA LEU A 45 25.74 -33.52 7.07
C LEU A 45 24.51 -34.10 6.35
N GLY A 46 24.23 -35.39 6.54
CA GLY A 46 23.02 -36.05 6.05
C GLY A 46 21.75 -35.50 6.68
N LEU A 47 21.75 -35.22 7.99
CA LEU A 47 20.64 -34.56 8.69
C LEU A 47 20.39 -33.15 8.19
N LEU A 48 21.44 -32.35 7.96
CA LEU A 48 21.32 -31.01 7.39
C LEU A 48 20.80 -31.05 5.95
N TYR A 49 21.25 -32.02 5.14
CA TYR A 49 20.77 -32.23 3.79
C TYR A 49 19.29 -32.67 3.76
N LEU A 50 18.89 -33.56 4.67
CA LEU A 50 17.48 -33.91 4.82
C LEU A 50 16.67 -32.70 5.30
N TYR A 51 17.14 -31.97 6.30
CA TYR A 51 16.41 -30.80 6.81
C TYR A 51 16.20 -29.75 5.72
N SER A 52 17.23 -29.45 4.92
CA SER A 52 17.11 -28.52 3.79
C SER A 52 16.09 -29.02 2.75
N GLN A 53 16.11 -30.31 2.41
CA GLN A 53 15.19 -30.89 1.44
C GLN A 53 13.73 -30.92 1.92
N TYR A 54 13.51 -31.18 3.21
CA TYR A 54 12.17 -31.28 3.79
C TYR A 54 11.60 -29.95 4.29
N SER A 55 12.43 -28.91 4.47
CA SER A 55 12.01 -27.58 4.91
C SER A 55 10.87 -27.00 4.05
N SER A 56 10.94 -27.17 2.73
CA SER A 56 9.90 -26.73 1.79
C SER A 56 8.56 -27.43 2.01
N ARG A 57 8.58 -28.73 2.29
CA ARG A 57 7.37 -29.53 2.58
C ARG A 57 6.79 -29.19 3.95
N LEU A 58 7.65 -28.96 4.94
CA LEU A 58 7.26 -28.50 6.27
C LEU A 58 6.60 -27.12 6.23
N GLN A 59 7.17 -26.19 5.46
CA GLN A 59 6.59 -24.86 5.21
C GLN A 59 5.23 -24.97 4.53
N GLN A 60 5.09 -25.78 3.48
CA GLN A 60 3.80 -26.01 2.82
C GLN A 60 2.76 -26.61 3.76
N TRP A 61 3.17 -27.50 4.67
CA TRP A 61 2.28 -28.10 5.67
C TRP A 61 1.86 -27.09 6.74
N GLN A 62 2.77 -26.24 7.21
CA GLN A 62 2.46 -25.12 8.10
C GLN A 62 1.50 -24.12 7.42
N GLN A 63 1.80 -23.70 6.20
CA GLN A 63 0.92 -22.86 5.39
C GLN A 63 -0.44 -23.51 5.17
N LYS A 64 -0.53 -24.82 4.94
CA LYS A 64 -1.82 -25.51 4.79
C LYS A 64 -2.63 -25.53 6.09
N ARG A 65 -1.97 -25.61 7.25
CA ARG A 65 -2.62 -25.48 8.56
C ARG A 65 -3.12 -24.06 8.80
N GLU A 66 -2.28 -23.07 8.53
CA GLU A 66 -2.64 -21.65 8.62
C GLU A 66 -3.79 -21.33 7.66
N ASN A 67 -3.69 -21.74 6.40
CA ASN A 67 -4.74 -21.56 5.40
C ASN A 67 -6.02 -22.26 5.82
N ASN A 68 -5.97 -23.48 6.35
CA ASN A 68 -7.17 -24.15 6.87
C ASN A 68 -7.77 -23.45 8.09
N THR A 69 -6.95 -22.90 8.99
CA THR A 69 -7.46 -22.09 10.11
C THR A 69 -8.10 -20.80 9.63
N ASN A 70 -7.46 -20.08 8.69
CA ASN A 70 -8.00 -18.89 8.03
C ASN A 70 -9.28 -19.22 7.23
N LEU A 71 -9.33 -20.37 6.56
CA LEU A 71 -10.51 -20.87 5.84
C LEU A 71 -11.66 -21.21 6.80
N SER A 72 -11.34 -21.77 7.97
CA SER A 72 -12.33 -22.06 9.00
C SER A 72 -12.84 -20.81 9.74
N GLN A 73 -12.12 -19.69 9.64
CA GLN A 73 -12.56 -18.39 10.12
C GLN A 73 -13.60 -17.74 9.20
N TYR A 74 -13.78 -18.19 7.95
CA TYR A 74 -14.94 -17.81 7.12
C TYR A 74 -16.24 -18.47 7.62
N ARG A 75 -16.59 -18.24 8.88
CA ARG A 75 -17.89 -18.59 9.44
C ARG A 75 -18.92 -17.55 9.02
N ALA A 76 -20.21 -17.92 9.11
CA ALA A 76 -21.32 -17.05 8.74
C ALA A 76 -21.28 -15.66 9.40
N GLY A 77 -20.74 -15.54 10.62
CA GLY A 77 -20.57 -14.25 11.32
C GLY A 77 -19.63 -13.28 10.61
N ASP A 78 -18.52 -13.76 10.05
CA ASP A 78 -17.54 -12.92 9.35
C ASP A 78 -18.08 -12.44 8.00
N VAL A 79 -18.93 -13.24 7.36
CA VAL A 79 -19.65 -12.85 6.13
C VAL A 79 -20.62 -11.72 6.43
N LEU A 80 -21.37 -11.79 7.54
CA LEU A 80 -22.29 -10.73 7.97
C LEU A 80 -21.54 -9.44 8.33
N ALA A 81 -20.46 -9.53 9.11
CA ALA A 81 -19.63 -8.37 9.45
C ALA A 81 -19.04 -7.70 8.20
N ARG A 82 -18.64 -8.48 7.20
CA ARG A 82 -18.17 -7.96 5.91
C ARG A 82 -19.30 -7.30 5.12
N GLN A 83 -20.49 -7.87 5.10
CA GLN A 83 -21.66 -7.26 4.45
C GLN A 83 -22.03 -5.93 5.11
N GLU A 84 -22.09 -5.88 6.44
CA GLU A 84 -22.34 -4.66 7.19
C GLU A 84 -21.29 -3.57 6.90
N ALA A 85 -20.00 -3.94 6.87
CA ALA A 85 -18.93 -3.02 6.52
C ALA A 85 -19.06 -2.46 5.09
N LEU A 86 -19.48 -3.29 4.13
CA LEU A 86 -19.73 -2.87 2.75
C LEU A 86 -20.95 -1.94 2.64
N GLU A 87 -22.03 -2.26 3.35
CA GLU A 87 -23.24 -1.42 3.39
C GLU A 87 -22.94 -0.06 4.00
N LYS A 88 -22.19 -0.03 5.09
CA LYS A 88 -21.73 1.22 5.72
C LYS A 88 -20.84 2.05 4.81
N ALA A 89 -19.95 1.41 4.05
CA ALA A 89 -19.13 2.10 3.06
C ALA A 89 -19.99 2.69 1.93
N ARG A 90 -21.02 1.98 1.48
CA ARG A 90 -21.98 2.47 0.48
C ARG A 90 -22.79 3.66 1.00
N GLN A 91 -23.26 3.61 2.24
CA GLN A 91 -24.00 4.71 2.88
C GLN A 91 -23.14 5.98 2.96
N ARG A 92 -21.89 5.87 3.45
CA ARG A 92 -20.95 7.01 3.49
C ARG A 92 -20.74 7.65 2.12
N MET A 93 -20.58 6.83 1.08
CA MET A 93 -20.41 7.34 -0.28
C MET A 93 -21.65 8.08 -0.80
N GLN A 94 -22.85 7.60 -0.45
CA GLN A 94 -24.10 8.27 -0.80
C GLN A 94 -24.23 9.61 -0.06
N GLU A 95 -23.94 9.63 1.23
CA GLU A 95 -23.96 10.86 2.05
C GLU A 95 -22.99 11.92 1.52
N GLU A 96 -21.77 11.53 1.16
CA GLU A 96 -20.79 12.44 0.54
C GLU A 96 -21.29 12.99 -0.80
N HIS A 97 -21.88 12.14 -1.64
CA HIS A 97 -22.42 12.56 -2.93
C HIS A 97 -23.61 13.51 -2.75
N ASP A 98 -24.52 13.22 -1.83
CA ASP A 98 -25.68 14.06 -1.53
C ASP A 98 -25.26 15.42 -0.95
N ALA A 99 -24.23 15.45 -0.11
CA ALA A 99 -23.64 16.69 0.38
C ALA A 99 -23.06 17.53 -0.75
N MET A 100 -22.35 16.92 -1.71
CA MET A 100 -21.84 17.63 -2.89
C MET A 100 -22.98 18.16 -3.77
N VAL A 101 -24.03 17.37 -3.98
CA VAL A 101 -25.21 17.78 -4.75
C VAL A 101 -25.90 18.98 -4.09
N ALA A 102 -26.10 18.95 -2.78
CA ALA A 102 -26.69 20.04 -2.02
C ALA A 102 -25.87 21.33 -2.16
N GLN A 103 -24.54 21.26 -1.95
CA GLN A 103 -23.65 22.41 -2.11
C GLN A 103 -23.67 22.96 -3.54
N HIS A 104 -23.73 22.10 -4.55
CA HIS A 104 -23.83 22.54 -5.94
C HIS A 104 -25.17 23.19 -6.25
N ALA A 105 -26.28 22.66 -5.73
CA ALA A 105 -27.61 23.23 -5.89
C ALA A 105 -27.71 24.62 -5.24
N GLU A 106 -27.15 24.80 -4.04
CA GLU A 106 -27.07 26.10 -3.37
C GLU A 106 -26.26 27.12 -4.18
N LYS A 107 -25.07 26.72 -4.66
CA LYS A 107 -24.24 27.57 -5.53
C LYS A 107 -24.94 27.94 -6.83
N GLN A 108 -25.75 27.02 -7.40
CA GLN A 108 -26.53 27.32 -8.60
C GLN A 108 -27.62 28.37 -8.32
N LYS A 109 -28.36 28.24 -7.22
CA LYS A 109 -29.37 29.22 -6.81
C LYS A 109 -28.76 30.60 -6.58
N GLN A 110 -27.61 30.68 -5.91
CA GLN A 110 -26.89 31.95 -5.70
C GLN A 110 -26.50 32.60 -7.03
N ARG A 111 -25.95 31.83 -7.97
CA ARG A 111 -25.59 32.34 -9.31
C ARG A 111 -26.82 32.80 -10.11
N GLU A 112 -27.97 32.15 -9.95
CA GLU A 112 -29.21 32.58 -10.59
C GLU A 112 -29.74 33.88 -10.00
N GLU A 113 -29.69 34.04 -8.68
CA GLU A 113 -30.06 35.28 -8.00
C GLU A 113 -29.13 36.44 -8.36
N GLU A 114 -27.82 36.21 -8.42
CA GLU A 114 -26.83 37.20 -8.88
C GLU A 114 -27.11 37.64 -10.30
N LYS A 115 -27.32 36.70 -11.23
CA LYS A 115 -27.71 37.02 -12.61
C LYS A 115 -29.02 37.79 -12.69
N ARG A 116 -29.98 37.51 -11.81
CA ARG A 116 -31.23 38.25 -11.75
C ARG A 116 -31.01 39.68 -11.26
N LYS A 117 -30.20 39.86 -10.21
CA LYS A 117 -29.81 41.19 -9.69
C LYS A 117 -29.05 41.99 -10.74
N GLU A 118 -28.09 41.37 -11.42
CA GLU A 118 -27.34 42.00 -12.51
C GLU A 118 -28.27 42.48 -13.65
N GLN A 119 -29.27 41.68 -14.04
CA GLN A 119 -30.22 42.07 -15.07
C GLN A 119 -31.08 43.27 -14.64
N ILE A 120 -31.52 43.29 -13.37
CA ILE A 120 -32.28 44.42 -12.82
C ILE A 120 -31.41 45.68 -12.80
N GLU A 121 -30.17 45.57 -12.29
CA GLU A 121 -29.23 46.69 -12.21
C GLU A 121 -28.86 47.23 -13.60
N ASP A 122 -28.64 46.34 -14.57
CA ASP A 122 -28.40 46.72 -15.96
C ASP A 122 -29.60 47.46 -16.56
N TRP A 123 -30.82 46.96 -16.34
CA TRP A 123 -32.03 47.63 -16.80
C TRP A 123 -32.24 49.00 -16.15
N GLU A 124 -31.95 49.14 -14.86
CA GLU A 124 -31.99 50.42 -14.16
C GLU A 124 -30.93 51.40 -14.66
N ARG A 125 -29.70 50.94 -14.91
CA ARG A 125 -28.64 51.76 -15.55
C ARG A 125 -29.10 52.29 -16.90
N HIS A 126 -29.72 51.43 -17.71
CA HIS A 126 -30.32 51.80 -18.98
C HIS A 126 -31.39 52.88 -18.86
N LYS A 127 -32.31 52.75 -17.90
CA LYS A 127 -33.35 53.76 -17.61
C LYS A 127 -32.74 55.10 -17.18
N ARG A 128 -31.65 55.10 -16.42
CA ARG A 128 -30.94 56.30 -15.96
C ARG A 128 -30.04 56.94 -17.02
N GLY A 129 -29.97 56.39 -18.24
CA GLY A 129 -29.13 56.93 -19.32
C GLY A 129 -27.63 56.68 -19.14
N GLN A 130 -27.23 55.84 -18.18
CA GLN A 130 -25.84 55.43 -18.05
C GLN A 130 -25.59 54.33 -19.10
N GLY A 131 -24.88 54.67 -20.18
CA GLY A 131 -24.64 53.75 -21.30
C GLY A 131 -23.89 52.46 -20.92
N TYR A 132 -23.87 51.48 -21.84
CA TYR A 132 -23.17 50.20 -21.65
C TYR A 132 -21.68 50.41 -21.36
N ARG A 133 -21.24 50.09 -20.14
CA ARG A 133 -19.81 49.89 -19.84
C ARG A 133 -19.44 48.42 -19.98
N SER A 134 -18.32 48.14 -20.65
CA SER A 134 -17.89 46.77 -20.89
C SER A 134 -17.55 46.07 -19.57
N LYS A 135 -18.24 44.96 -19.26
CA LYS A 135 -18.01 44.14 -18.04
C LYS A 135 -16.63 43.44 -17.99
N LYS A 136 -15.76 43.66 -18.97
CA LYS A 136 -14.47 42.96 -19.10
C LYS A 136 -13.33 43.57 -18.27
N LEU A 137 -13.51 44.76 -17.69
CA LEU A 137 -12.44 45.46 -16.96
C LEU A 137 -12.40 45.14 -15.45
N ASN A 138 -13.51 44.67 -14.85
CA ASN A 138 -13.65 44.46 -13.40
C ASN A 138 -13.80 42.99 -12.99
N LYS A 139 -13.42 42.03 -13.85
CA LYS A 139 -13.36 40.64 -13.44
C LYS A 139 -12.05 40.43 -12.67
N GLU A 140 -12.02 40.89 -11.42
CA GLU A 140 -10.97 40.50 -10.48
C GLU A 140 -11.11 39.00 -10.19
N ASP A 141 -9.98 38.33 -10.20
CA ASP A 141 -9.82 36.89 -10.26
C ASP A 141 -10.18 36.19 -8.93
N ASP A 142 -11.47 35.90 -8.72
CA ASP A 142 -11.88 34.88 -7.73
C ASP A 142 -11.83 33.48 -8.34
N HIS A 143 -10.62 33.01 -8.62
CA HIS A 143 -10.33 31.59 -8.87
C HIS A 143 -9.67 31.00 -7.61
N PRO A 144 -10.22 29.96 -6.96
CA PRO A 144 -9.46 29.23 -5.96
C PRO A 144 -8.24 28.62 -6.64
N ALA A 145 -7.06 28.97 -6.15
CA ALA A 145 -5.76 28.53 -6.66
C ALA A 145 -5.73 27.01 -6.83
N GLY A 146 -5.80 26.55 -8.08
CA GLY A 146 -5.78 25.12 -8.37
C GLY A 146 -6.32 24.69 -9.73
N ALA A 147 -5.99 25.39 -10.82
CA ALA A 147 -5.97 24.80 -12.17
C ALA A 147 -5.35 25.76 -13.19
N SER A 148 -4.24 25.34 -13.78
CA SER A 148 -3.59 25.98 -14.93
C SER A 148 -4.57 26.14 -16.10
N SER A 149 -4.80 27.37 -16.57
CA SER A 149 -5.35 27.62 -17.91
C SER A 149 -4.86 28.94 -18.48
N THR A 150 -3.68 28.92 -19.11
CA THR A 150 -3.20 29.98 -19.99
C THR A 150 -3.97 29.92 -21.31
N SER A 151 -4.92 30.85 -21.52
CA SER A 151 -5.57 31.04 -22.83
C SER A 151 -5.03 32.30 -23.52
N GLY A 152 -3.86 32.18 -24.14
CA GLY A 152 -3.33 33.14 -25.11
C GLY A 152 -3.66 32.71 -26.54
N ASN A 153 -4.29 33.61 -27.30
CA ASN A 153 -4.53 33.45 -28.74
C ASN A 153 -3.21 33.23 -29.48
N GLN A 154 -3.02 32.04 -30.04
CA GLN A 154 -1.94 31.74 -30.99
C GLN A 154 -2.54 31.13 -32.26
N ALA A 155 -2.04 31.63 -33.38
CA ALA A 155 -2.40 31.35 -34.75
C ALA A 155 -2.49 29.84 -35.06
N LYS A 156 -3.21 29.50 -36.14
CA LYS A 156 -3.38 28.13 -36.67
C LYS A 156 -2.01 27.47 -36.96
N LEU A 157 -1.40 26.87 -35.95
CA LEU A 157 -0.44 25.79 -36.11
C LEU A 157 -1.22 24.48 -36.21
N LYS A 158 -0.87 23.66 -37.21
CA LYS A 158 -1.39 22.29 -37.37
C LYS A 158 -1.06 21.53 -36.09
N LYS A 159 -2.08 21.26 -35.26
CA LYS A 159 -1.92 20.57 -33.98
C LYS A 159 -1.64 19.08 -34.27
N ALA A 160 -0.41 18.65 -34.07
CA ALA A 160 -0.14 17.25 -33.80
C ALA A 160 -1.00 16.80 -32.61
N PRO A 161 -1.59 15.59 -32.60
CA PRO A 161 -2.42 15.16 -31.48
C PRO A 161 -1.57 15.15 -30.21
N LEU A 162 -2.02 15.84 -29.16
CA LEU A 162 -1.34 16.01 -27.87
C LEU A 162 -1.22 14.71 -27.04
N ARG A 163 -1.30 13.54 -27.68
CA ARG A 163 -1.23 12.23 -27.05
C ARG A 163 -0.41 11.30 -27.94
N GLN A 164 0.92 11.49 -27.94
CA GLN A 164 1.89 10.53 -28.46
C GLN A 164 2.49 9.69 -27.31
N GLY A 165 1.67 9.34 -26.33
CA GLY A 165 2.15 8.72 -25.08
C GLY A 165 1.22 7.62 -24.60
N TYR A 166 1.81 6.45 -24.41
CA TYR A 166 1.26 5.21 -23.88
C TYR A 166 0.34 5.42 -22.67
N ASN A 167 -0.88 4.89 -22.73
CA ASN A 167 -1.76 4.79 -21.57
C ASN A 167 -1.51 3.43 -20.88
N PRO A 168 -0.92 3.37 -19.67
CA PRO A 168 -0.56 2.12 -19.01
C PRO A 168 -1.77 1.22 -18.69
N LEU A 169 -2.99 1.74 -18.75
CA LEU A 169 -4.21 0.97 -18.57
C LEU A 169 -4.82 0.46 -19.89
N MET A 170 -4.49 1.06 -21.04
CA MET A 170 -5.17 0.76 -22.32
C MET A 170 -4.25 0.57 -23.55
N GLY A 171 -2.93 0.69 -23.40
CA GLY A 171 -1.99 0.51 -24.51
C GLY A 171 -2.12 1.57 -25.61
N ASP A 172 -1.17 1.55 -26.55
CA ASP A 172 -1.10 2.49 -27.68
C ASP A 172 -2.12 2.13 -28.77
N THR A 173 -3.40 2.31 -28.47
CA THR A 173 -4.48 2.19 -29.45
C THR A 173 -5.17 3.53 -29.59
N GLY A 174 -4.57 4.37 -30.44
CA GLY A 174 -5.19 5.58 -30.96
C GLY A 174 -6.43 5.25 -31.81
N SER A 175 -7.54 4.89 -31.17
CA SER A 175 -8.88 4.89 -31.73
C SER A 175 -9.85 4.76 -30.57
N ALA A 176 -10.58 5.84 -30.26
CA ALA A 176 -11.69 5.79 -29.32
C ALA A 176 -12.66 4.71 -29.82
N PHE A 177 -12.75 3.58 -29.11
CA PHE A 177 -13.77 2.59 -29.39
C PHE A 177 -15.13 3.27 -29.24
N ARG A 178 -15.74 3.61 -30.37
CA ARG A 178 -17.14 4.04 -30.44
C ARG A 178 -17.91 2.81 -30.91
N PRO A 179 -18.78 2.22 -30.08
CA PRO A 179 -19.65 1.16 -30.57
C PRO A 179 -20.43 1.69 -31.78
N ALA A 180 -20.49 0.91 -32.86
CA ALA A 180 -21.26 1.27 -34.03
C ALA A 180 -22.70 1.56 -33.61
N ARG A 181 -23.22 2.74 -33.96
CA ARG A 181 -24.66 3.03 -33.80
C ARG A 181 -25.41 2.01 -34.66
N SER A 182 -26.03 1.04 -34.01
CA SER A 182 -26.99 0.15 -34.65
C SER A 182 -28.21 0.97 -35.08
N SER A 183 -28.13 1.62 -36.25
CA SER A 183 -29.30 2.16 -36.92
C SER A 183 -30.02 0.99 -37.58
N ARG A 184 -30.79 0.23 -36.79
CA ARG A 184 -31.89 -0.58 -37.34
C ARG A 184 -33.05 0.35 -37.67
N SER A 185 -32.85 1.17 -38.69
CA SER A 185 -33.92 1.75 -39.50
C SER A 185 -34.14 0.79 -40.66
N GLY A 186 -34.95 -0.24 -40.42
CA GLY A 186 -35.50 -1.12 -41.44
C GLY A 186 -37.00 -1.12 -41.27
N GLY A 187 -37.68 -0.35 -42.12
CA GLY A 187 -39.13 -0.23 -42.11
C GLY A 187 -39.82 -1.56 -42.39
N GLY A 188 -41.01 -1.68 -41.82
CA GLY A 188 -42.03 -2.69 -42.05
C GLY A 188 -43.33 -2.17 -41.46
#